data_AF-A0A418YEG6-F1
#
_entry.id   AF-A0A418YEG6-F1
#
_cell.length_a   1.000
_cell.length_b   1.000
_cell.length_c   1.000
_cell.angle_alpha   90.00
_cell.angle_beta   90.00
_cell.angle_gamma   90.00
#
_symmetry.space_group_name_H-M   'P 1'
#
loop_
_entity.id
_entity.type
_entity.pdbx_description
1 polymer ?
#
loop_
_entity_poly.entity_id
_entity_poly.type
_entity_poly.pdbx_seq_one_letter_code
_entity_poly.pdbx_strand_id
1 'polypeptide(L)'
;MKYSGWLIAAALLGGAVVWQFNRGERQPLSPPLPASPPFTPSTAFDGEWQGERFDESGDSICLPTAVVGSIKNGAVKLKLSYNNTYLLGWISEQGELVLYSDSLRWGYRFTGQYQQDSGSSDRPRIAGHWRVTNALCQGTWYVAPVNE
;
A
#
# COMPACT_ATOMS: atom_id res chain seq x y z
N MET A 1 -45.51 -70.79 6.85
CA MET A 1 -44.09 -70.34 6.89
C MET A 1 -43.97 -69.19 5.88
N LYS A 2 -43.87 -67.92 6.33
CA LYS A 2 -42.64 -67.10 6.35
C LYS A 2 -42.06 -66.93 4.91
N TYR A 3 -41.97 -65.76 4.26
CA TYR A 3 -41.58 -64.41 4.69
C TYR A 3 -42.13 -63.31 3.76
N SER A 4 -42.25 -62.12 4.34
CA SER A 4 -42.47 -60.80 3.75
C SER A 4 -41.33 -60.33 2.84
N GLY A 5 -41.61 -59.45 1.87
CA GLY A 5 -40.60 -58.70 1.11
C GLY A 5 -41.17 -57.48 0.40
N TRP A 6 -40.88 -56.28 0.94
CA TRP A 6 -41.15 -54.97 0.36
C TRP A 6 -40.10 -54.60 -0.69
N LEU A 7 -40.48 -53.91 -1.77
CA LEU A 7 -39.62 -53.06 -2.60
C LEU A 7 -40.45 -51.86 -3.06
N ILE A 8 -40.53 -50.77 -2.30
CA ILE A 8 -39.69 -49.55 -2.38
C ILE A 8 -39.57 -49.01 -3.81
N ALA A 9 -40.40 -48.00 -4.10
CA ALA A 9 -40.25 -47.11 -5.24
C ALA A 9 -39.09 -46.14 -5.00
N ALA A 10 -38.11 -46.11 -5.91
CA ALA A 10 -37.05 -45.11 -5.92
C ALA A 10 -37.41 -44.00 -6.91
N ALA A 11 -37.88 -42.86 -6.39
CA ALA A 11 -38.03 -41.63 -7.16
C ALA A 11 -36.66 -40.94 -7.26
N LEU A 12 -36.08 -40.92 -8.45
CA LEU A 12 -34.86 -40.16 -8.74
C LEU A 12 -35.22 -38.69 -8.98
N LEU A 13 -35.08 -37.86 -7.94
CA LEU A 13 -35.07 -36.41 -8.07
C LEU A 13 -33.68 -35.96 -8.51
N GLY A 14 -33.49 -35.76 -9.82
CA GLY A 14 -32.31 -35.13 -10.39
C GLY A 14 -32.32 -33.62 -10.11
N GLY A 15 -31.73 -33.21 -9.00
CA GLY A 15 -31.46 -31.79 -8.72
C GLY A 15 -30.28 -31.30 -9.56
N ALA A 16 -30.54 -30.43 -10.53
CA ALA A 16 -29.49 -29.70 -11.25
C ALA A 16 -28.87 -28.65 -10.31
N VAL A 17 -27.66 -28.92 -9.82
CA VAL A 17 -26.86 -27.92 -9.08
C VAL A 17 -26.28 -26.94 -10.11
N VAL A 18 -26.91 -25.78 -10.23
CA VAL A 18 -26.36 -24.65 -10.97
C VAL A 18 -25.25 -24.04 -10.13
N TRP A 19 -24.00 -24.38 -10.44
CA TRP A 19 -22.83 -23.71 -9.89
C TRP A 19 -22.77 -22.28 -10.44
N GLN A 20 -23.36 -21.33 -9.70
CA GLN A 20 -23.13 -19.90 -9.95
C GLN A 20 -21.69 -19.56 -9.61
N PHE A 21 -20.83 -19.53 -10.62
CA PHE A 21 -19.52 -18.89 -10.55
C PHE A 21 -19.72 -17.37 -10.45
N ASN A 22 -20.03 -16.89 -9.25
CA ASN A 22 -19.93 -15.47 -8.94
C ASN A 22 -18.44 -15.12 -8.93
N ARG A 23 -17.89 -14.71 -10.08
CA ARG A 23 -16.55 -14.12 -10.15
C ARG A 23 -16.65 -12.75 -9.49
N GLY A 24 -16.52 -12.71 -8.16
CA GLY A 24 -16.40 -11.45 -7.43
C GLY A 24 -15.30 -10.62 -8.07
N GLU A 25 -15.58 -9.34 -8.31
CA GLU A 25 -14.60 -8.40 -8.86
C GLU A 25 -13.33 -8.47 -8.02
N ARG A 26 -12.20 -8.75 -8.67
CA ARG A 26 -10.90 -8.78 -7.99
C ARG A 26 -10.61 -7.38 -7.44
N GLN A 27 -10.61 -7.23 -6.12
CA GLN A 27 -10.24 -5.96 -5.49
C GLN A 27 -8.81 -5.58 -5.89
N PRO A 28 -8.55 -4.31 -6.21
CA PRO A 28 -7.23 -3.86 -6.61
C PRO A 28 -6.25 -3.96 -5.43
N LEU A 29 -5.02 -4.37 -5.70
CA LEU A 29 -3.95 -4.49 -4.69
C LEU A 29 -3.55 -3.13 -4.10
N SER A 30 -3.85 -2.02 -4.77
CA SER A 30 -3.68 -0.66 -4.27
C SER A 30 -4.99 0.13 -4.39
N PRO A 31 -5.40 0.87 -3.34
CA PRO A 31 -6.47 1.83 -3.50
C PRO A 31 -6.03 2.89 -4.52
N PRO A 32 -6.93 3.32 -5.41
CA PRO A 32 -6.62 4.41 -6.33
C PRO A 32 -6.36 5.70 -5.53
N LEU A 33 -5.55 6.59 -6.11
CA LEU A 33 -5.41 7.96 -5.61
C LEU A 33 -6.80 8.64 -5.65
N PRO A 34 -7.31 9.19 -4.54
CA PRO A 34 -8.59 9.90 -4.54
C PRO A 34 -8.52 11.19 -5.36
N ALA A 35 -9.68 11.71 -5.76
CA ALA A 35 -9.75 12.95 -6.54
C ALA A 35 -9.36 14.21 -5.74
N SER A 36 -9.44 14.14 -4.41
CA SER A 36 -9.10 15.23 -3.51
C SER A 36 -8.38 14.72 -2.26
N PRO A 37 -7.57 15.57 -1.60
CA PRO A 37 -6.91 15.23 -0.35
C PRO A 37 -7.94 14.92 0.77
N PRO A 38 -7.61 14.01 1.71
CA PRO A 38 -8.48 13.72 2.86
C PRO A 38 -8.39 14.77 3.99
N PHE A 39 -7.48 15.74 3.88
CA PHE A 39 -7.22 16.82 4.84
C PHE A 39 -6.75 18.09 4.11
N THR A 40 -6.58 19.20 4.82
CA THR A 40 -5.97 20.42 4.26
C THR A 40 -4.47 20.19 3.98
N PRO A 41 -4.01 20.27 2.72
CA PRO A 41 -2.59 20.11 2.40
C PRO A 41 -1.76 21.30 2.90
N SER A 42 -0.54 21.04 3.33
CA SER A 42 0.39 22.07 3.79
C SER A 42 1.49 22.36 2.78
N THR A 43 1.74 23.65 2.54
CA THR A 43 2.88 24.10 1.71
C THR A 43 4.17 24.24 2.51
N ALA A 44 4.13 24.01 3.83
CA ALA A 44 5.31 24.15 4.70
C ALA A 44 6.41 23.12 4.40
N PHE A 45 6.06 22.05 3.69
CA PHE A 45 6.95 20.93 3.35
C PHE A 45 7.33 20.92 1.86
N ASP A 46 6.95 21.95 1.11
CA ASP A 46 7.26 22.05 -0.31
C ASP A 46 8.77 22.04 -0.57
N GLY A 47 9.20 21.34 -1.60
CA GLY A 47 10.62 21.20 -1.94
C GLY A 47 10.97 19.86 -2.59
N GLU A 48 12.26 19.65 -2.81
CA GLU A 48 12.82 18.38 -3.29
C GLU A 48 13.27 17.54 -2.08
N TRP A 49 12.96 16.25 -2.14
CA TRP A 49 13.14 15.29 -1.06
C TRP A 49 13.86 14.04 -1.56
N GLN A 50 14.79 13.53 -0.74
CA GLN A 50 15.56 12.34 -1.05
C GLN A 50 15.80 11.49 0.21
N GLY A 51 15.79 10.18 0.03
CA GLY A 51 16.16 9.21 1.05
C GLY A 51 16.05 7.81 0.49
N GLU A 52 15.58 6.88 1.32
CA GLU A 52 15.51 5.47 0.97
C GLU A 52 14.47 4.72 1.82
N ARG A 53 14.10 3.53 1.35
CA ARG A 53 13.42 2.51 2.15
C ARG A 53 14.39 1.38 2.48
N PHE A 54 14.28 0.87 3.69
CA PHE A 54 15.03 -0.27 4.22
C PHE A 54 14.12 -1.48 4.35
N ASP A 55 14.65 -2.66 4.04
CA ASP A 55 13.94 -3.91 4.29
C ASP A 55 14.30 -4.49 5.64
N GLU A 56 13.27 -4.94 6.34
CA GLU A 56 13.36 -5.59 7.65
C GLU A 56 12.83 -7.04 7.59
N SER A 57 12.46 -7.50 6.40
CA SER A 57 11.87 -8.83 6.18
C SER A 57 12.92 -9.89 5.89
N GLY A 58 14.10 -9.49 5.39
CA GLY A 58 15.21 -10.39 5.10
C GLY A 58 15.04 -11.21 3.82
N ASP A 59 14.09 -10.83 2.96
CA ASP A 59 13.87 -11.49 1.67
C ASP A 59 14.67 -10.78 0.56
N SER A 60 15.42 -11.56 -0.19
CA SER A 60 16.25 -11.11 -1.32
C SER A 60 15.52 -10.30 -2.40
N ILE A 61 14.20 -10.41 -2.51
CA ILE A 61 13.41 -9.63 -3.47
C ILE A 61 13.13 -8.20 -2.97
N CYS A 62 13.26 -7.96 -1.67
CA CYS A 62 12.89 -6.72 -0.99
C CYS A 62 14.12 -5.80 -0.84
N LEU A 63 14.79 -5.45 -1.93
CA LEU A 63 16.04 -4.68 -1.83
C LEU A 63 15.82 -3.26 -1.27
N PRO A 64 16.79 -2.69 -0.52
CA PRO A 64 16.81 -1.26 -0.22
C PRO A 64 16.63 -0.44 -1.49
N THR A 65 15.92 0.67 -1.41
CA THR A 65 15.59 1.45 -2.62
C THR A 65 15.59 2.92 -2.32
N ALA A 66 16.35 3.68 -3.11
CA ALA A 66 16.32 5.13 -3.09
C ALA A 66 14.90 5.65 -3.38
N VAL A 67 14.49 6.63 -2.59
CA VAL A 67 13.24 7.36 -2.72
C VAL A 67 13.59 8.81 -3.04
N VAL A 68 13.09 9.31 -4.17
CA VAL A 68 13.35 10.69 -4.61
C VAL A 68 12.07 11.33 -5.10
N GLY A 69 11.90 12.63 -4.91
CA GLY A 69 10.76 13.33 -5.45
C GLY A 69 10.56 14.71 -4.86
N SER A 70 9.34 15.21 -4.97
CA SER A 70 9.01 16.56 -4.53
C SER A 70 7.65 16.65 -3.85
N ILE A 71 7.50 17.71 -3.06
CA ILE A 71 6.24 18.19 -2.52
C ILE A 71 5.99 19.57 -3.14
N LYS A 72 4.80 19.78 -3.70
CA LYS A 72 4.39 21.04 -4.35
C LYS A 72 2.95 21.37 -4.00
N ASN A 73 2.73 22.51 -3.36
CA ASN A 73 1.45 22.91 -2.79
C ASN A 73 0.85 21.80 -1.90
N GLY A 74 1.70 21.14 -1.10
CA GLY A 74 1.32 20.00 -0.26
C GLY A 74 0.97 18.71 -0.99
N ALA A 75 1.00 18.69 -2.34
CA ALA A 75 0.88 17.48 -3.13
C ALA A 75 2.23 16.77 -3.24
N VAL A 76 2.26 15.50 -2.90
CA VAL A 76 3.47 14.68 -2.78
C VAL A 76 3.60 13.79 -4.00
N LYS A 77 4.79 13.79 -4.61
CA LYS A 77 5.17 12.86 -5.67
C LYS A 77 6.57 12.33 -5.42
N LEU A 78 6.64 11.12 -4.88
CA LEU A 78 7.88 10.37 -4.66
C LEU A 78 8.02 9.23 -5.66
N LYS A 79 9.24 8.82 -5.95
CA LYS A 79 9.57 7.74 -6.88
C LYS A 79 10.47 6.73 -6.19
N LEU A 80 10.10 5.46 -6.28
CA LEU A 80 10.94 4.33 -5.91
C LEU A 80 11.83 3.97 -7.10
N SER A 81 13.14 4.15 -6.97
CA SER A 81 14.07 4.01 -8.10
C SER A 81 14.19 2.58 -8.65
N TYR A 82 14.01 1.56 -7.81
CA TYR A 82 14.17 0.15 -8.20
C TYR A 82 13.23 -0.30 -9.32
N ASN A 83 11.97 0.14 -9.30
CA ASN A 83 10.93 -0.32 -10.23
C ASN A 83 10.14 0.82 -10.87
N ASN A 84 10.61 2.07 -10.74
CA ASN A 84 9.95 3.27 -11.25
C ASN A 84 8.50 3.47 -10.75
N THR A 85 8.16 2.93 -9.58
CA THR A 85 6.85 3.16 -8.93
C THR A 85 6.77 4.59 -8.40
N TYR A 86 5.67 5.28 -8.67
CA TYR A 86 5.34 6.53 -8.02
C TYR A 86 4.49 6.32 -6.77
N LEU A 87 4.80 7.09 -5.73
CA LEU A 87 3.98 7.27 -4.54
C LEU A 87 3.42 8.70 -4.61
N LEU A 88 2.11 8.79 -4.78
CA LEU A 88 1.37 10.04 -4.93
C LEU A 88 0.53 10.27 -3.70
N GLY A 89 0.34 11.52 -3.29
CA GLY A 89 -0.51 11.81 -2.14
C GLY A 89 -0.39 13.24 -1.65
N TRP A 90 -0.57 13.43 -0.35
CA TRP A 90 -0.56 14.75 0.28
C TRP A 90 0.04 14.67 1.68
N ILE A 91 0.50 15.83 2.16
CA ILE A 91 0.97 16.03 3.53
C ILE A 91 0.12 17.08 4.24
N SER A 92 -0.32 16.79 5.46
CA SER A 92 -1.16 17.70 6.26
C SER A 92 -0.34 18.80 6.93
N GLU A 93 -0.99 19.80 7.51
CA GLU A 93 -0.35 20.82 8.35
C GLU A 93 0.38 20.23 9.56
N GLN A 94 -0.09 19.09 10.07
CA GLN A 94 0.52 18.38 11.20
C GLN A 94 1.65 17.45 10.74
N GLY A 95 1.96 17.42 9.44
CA GLY A 95 3.00 16.56 8.88
C GLY A 95 2.60 15.10 8.70
N GLU A 96 1.30 14.78 8.77
CA GLU A 96 0.79 13.45 8.45
C GLU A 96 0.85 13.24 6.94
N LEU A 97 1.42 12.11 6.51
CA LEU A 97 1.56 11.77 5.11
C LEU A 97 0.63 10.61 4.73
N VAL A 98 -0.16 10.80 3.67
CA VAL A 98 -0.92 9.73 3.03
C VAL A 98 -0.39 9.53 1.62
N LEU A 99 -0.01 8.29 1.30
CA LEU A 99 0.55 7.91 0.00
C LEU A 99 -0.23 6.77 -0.66
N TYR A 100 -0.34 6.87 -1.98
CA TYR A 100 -0.95 5.91 -2.88
C TYR A 100 0.06 5.52 -3.94
N SER A 101 0.24 4.22 -4.15
CA SER A 101 1.16 3.71 -5.15
C SER A 101 0.46 3.47 -6.48
N ASP A 102 1.10 3.84 -7.58
CA ASP A 102 0.67 3.47 -8.93
C ASP A 102 1.03 2.03 -9.33
N SER A 103 1.70 1.27 -8.45
CA SER A 103 2.10 -0.11 -8.72
C SER A 103 0.92 -1.07 -8.59
N LEU A 104 0.50 -1.64 -9.72
CA LEU A 104 -0.53 -2.67 -9.78
C LEU A 104 -0.05 -4.05 -9.32
N ARG A 105 1.28 -4.28 -9.29
CA ARG A 105 1.87 -5.60 -9.02
C ARG A 105 2.05 -5.89 -7.53
N TRP A 106 2.52 -4.89 -6.78
CA TRP A 106 3.00 -5.10 -5.42
C TRP A 106 1.99 -4.70 -4.35
N GLY A 107 1.13 -3.71 -4.63
CA GLY A 107 0.20 -3.22 -3.63
C GLY A 107 0.91 -2.49 -2.49
N TYR A 108 1.85 -1.59 -2.80
CA TYR A 108 2.62 -0.85 -1.80
C TYR A 108 1.70 -0.07 -0.85
N ARG A 109 2.12 0.01 0.41
CA ARG A 109 1.50 0.80 1.47
C ARG A 109 2.61 1.50 2.22
N PHE A 110 2.50 2.81 2.33
CA PHE A 110 3.45 3.65 3.06
C PHE A 110 2.66 4.44 4.11
N THR A 111 3.22 4.53 5.31
CA THR A 111 2.83 5.50 6.34
C THR A 111 4.01 6.41 6.58
N GLY A 112 3.76 7.68 6.86
CA GLY A 112 4.82 8.64 7.12
C GLY A 112 4.34 9.77 8.02
N GLN A 113 5.26 10.26 8.83
CA GLN A 113 5.05 11.42 9.69
C GLN A 113 6.27 12.31 9.57
N TYR A 114 6.06 13.62 9.45
CA TYR A 114 7.14 14.58 9.59
C TYR A 114 7.71 14.52 11.01
N GLN A 115 9.03 14.43 11.09
CA GLN A 115 9.81 14.38 12.30
C GLN A 115 10.81 15.53 12.26
N GLN A 116 10.67 16.42 13.23
CA GLN A 116 11.67 17.41 13.56
C GLN A 116 12.12 17.08 14.97
N ASP A 117 13.30 16.46 15.09
CA ASP A 117 13.82 16.14 16.40
C ASP A 117 14.19 17.44 17.12
N SER A 118 13.78 17.54 18.38
CA SER A 118 14.12 18.62 19.31
C SER A 118 15.55 18.51 19.87
N GLY A 119 16.31 17.49 19.44
CA GLY A 119 17.73 17.30 19.74
C GLY A 119 18.69 18.00 18.76
N SER A 120 19.96 18.13 19.15
CA SER A 120 20.99 18.93 18.45
C SER A 120 21.48 18.36 17.10
N SER A 121 20.97 17.22 16.64
CA SER A 121 21.64 16.44 15.58
C SER A 121 20.74 15.79 14.54
N ASP A 122 19.40 15.85 14.64
CA ASP A 122 18.52 15.24 13.64
C ASP A 122 17.91 16.32 12.73
N ARG A 123 18.19 16.20 11.43
CA ARG A 123 17.64 17.09 10.39
C ARG A 123 16.14 16.82 10.18
N PRO A 124 15.36 17.81 9.74
CA PRO A 124 13.99 17.60 9.29
C PRO A 124 13.88 16.42 8.33
N ARG A 125 12.99 15.47 8.64
CA ARG A 125 12.71 14.33 7.76
C ARG A 125 11.26 13.92 7.82
N ILE A 126 10.81 13.22 6.79
CA ILE A 126 9.58 12.44 6.84
C ILE A 126 9.99 10.99 6.93
N ALA A 127 9.47 10.26 7.92
CA ALA A 127 9.82 8.87 8.13
C ALA A 127 8.59 8.04 8.53
N GLY A 128 8.66 6.74 8.29
CA GLY A 128 7.62 5.81 8.72
C GLY A 128 7.85 4.40 8.22
N HIS A 129 6.75 3.67 7.99
CA HIS A 129 6.79 2.26 7.63
C HIS A 129 6.27 2.02 6.23
N TRP A 130 6.74 0.96 5.61
CA TRP A 130 6.22 0.48 4.34
C TRP A 130 5.99 -1.01 4.37
N ARG A 131 5.07 -1.47 3.51
CA ARG A 131 4.83 -2.89 3.23
C ARG A 131 4.24 -3.06 1.84
N VAL A 132 4.22 -4.29 1.36
CA VAL A 132 3.50 -4.68 0.14
C VAL A 132 2.37 -5.65 0.47
N THR A 133 1.39 -5.76 -0.42
CA THR A 133 0.25 -6.66 -0.23
C THR A 133 0.53 -8.05 -0.81
N ASN A 134 1.39 -8.12 -1.84
CA ASN A 134 1.60 -9.34 -2.64
C ASN A 134 2.95 -10.04 -2.36
N ALA A 135 3.61 -9.73 -1.24
CA ALA A 135 4.81 -10.40 -0.75
C ALA A 135 5.01 -10.09 0.74
N LEU A 136 5.88 -10.86 1.42
CA LEU A 136 6.32 -10.58 2.79
C LEU A 136 7.44 -9.55 2.80
N CYS A 137 7.24 -8.40 2.13
CA CYS A 137 8.17 -7.27 2.21
C CYS A 137 7.57 -6.15 3.07
N GLN A 138 8.35 -5.69 4.03
CA GLN A 138 8.07 -4.56 4.91
C GLN A 138 9.37 -3.99 5.49
N GLY A 139 9.26 -2.78 6.04
CA GLY A 139 10.31 -2.17 6.82
C GLY A 139 10.05 -0.68 7.03
N THR A 140 11.13 0.07 7.19
CA THR A 140 11.09 1.52 7.42
C THR A 140 11.57 2.30 6.20
N TRP A 141 11.22 3.58 6.14
CA TRP A 141 11.69 4.49 5.10
C TRP A 141 11.80 5.90 5.64
N TYR A 142 12.61 6.72 4.98
CA TYR A 142 12.67 8.15 5.24
C TYR A 142 13.02 8.93 3.98
N VAL A 143 12.70 10.22 4.00
CA VAL A 143 13.19 11.23 3.07
C VAL A 143 13.53 12.51 3.84
N ALA A 144 14.56 13.21 3.39
CA ALA A 144 14.98 14.52 3.90
C ALA A 144 15.04 15.55 2.76
N PRO A 145 14.94 16.85 3.06
CA PRO A 145 15.11 17.91 2.08
C PRO A 145 16.50 17.84 1.40
N VAL A 146 16.55 18.10 0.09
CA VAL A 146 17.81 18.04 -0.69
C VAL A 146 18.69 19.28 -0.50
N ASN A 147 18.12 20.42 -0.10
CA ASN A 147 18.81 21.73 -0.09
C ASN A 147 18.92 22.35 1.32
N GLU A 148 19.49 21.61 2.27
CA GLU A 148 20.01 22.17 3.54
C GLU A 148 21.53 22.09 3.61
#